data_AF-A0A7C9D8X5-F1
#
_entry.id   AF-A0A7C9D8X5-F1
#
_cell.length_a   1.000
_cell.length_b   1.000
_cell.length_c   1.000
_cell.angle_alpha   90.00
_cell.angle_beta   90.00
_cell.angle_gamma   90.00
#
_symmetry.space_group_name_H-M   'P 1'
#
loop_
_entity.id
_entity.type
_entity.pdbx_description
1 polymer ?
#
loop_
_entity_poly.entity_id
_entity_poly.type
_entity_poly.pdbx_seq_one_letter_code
_entity_poly.pdbx_strand_id
1 'polypeptide(L)'
;RLSLIVHPFPLPYHDNAFVTSWALHIVNGLNSSATYPLWESFFKHQEKFYNEATINMSRPEVVDKISDFIVKCLGHGYYPAVKSGFNDVSTEIKVLVSFKYGCSRGVFGTPSFFVNGFALPTAGAPVDYNGWRKIIDPLISSKEARWNSVFVM
;
A
#
# COMPACT_ATOMS: atom_id res chain seq x y z
N ARG A 1 -19.28 -6.61 -8.51
CA ARG A 1 -18.64 -6.05 -7.31
C ARG A 1 -17.24 -5.58 -7.71
N LEU A 2 -16.94 -4.31 -7.50
CA LEU A 2 -15.59 -3.75 -7.66
C LEU A 2 -14.92 -3.74 -6.29
N SER A 3 -13.64 -4.11 -6.24
CA SER A 3 -12.82 -4.08 -5.02
C SER A 3 -11.46 -3.48 -5.37
N LEU A 4 -10.98 -2.55 -4.54
CA LEU A 4 -9.60 -2.08 -4.56
C LEU A 4 -8.81 -2.84 -3.50
N ILE A 5 -7.72 -3.47 -3.91
CA ILE A 5 -6.79 -4.17 -3.02
C ILE A 5 -5.43 -3.53 -3.25
N VAL A 6 -4.78 -3.12 -2.16
CA VAL A 6 -3.48 -2.46 -2.23
C VAL A 6 -2.48 -3.27 -1.40
N HIS A 7 -1.34 -3.58 -2.01
CA HIS A 7 -0.23 -4.26 -1.37
C HIS A 7 0.97 -3.31 -1.29
N PRO A 8 1.40 -2.92 -0.08
CA PRO A 8 2.68 -2.25 0.07
C PRO A 8 3.80 -3.16 -0.46
N PHE A 9 4.66 -2.59 -1.31
CA PHE A 9 5.80 -3.28 -1.88
C PHE A 9 7.07 -2.45 -1.62
N PRO A 10 7.69 -2.59 -0.44
CA PRO A 10 8.85 -1.80 -0.07
C PRO A 10 10.05 -2.18 -0.93
N LEU A 11 10.50 -1.25 -1.77
CA LEU A 11 11.66 -1.45 -2.63
C LEU A 11 12.96 -1.32 -1.82
N PRO A 12 13.95 -2.21 -2.05
CA PRO A 12 15.13 -2.33 -1.18
C PRO A 12 16.10 -1.13 -1.27
N TYR A 13 15.96 -0.28 -2.27
CA TYR A 13 16.75 0.95 -2.43
C TYR A 13 16.13 2.18 -1.73
N HIS A 14 15.04 1.98 -0.98
CA HIS A 14 14.45 3.00 -0.12
C HIS A 14 14.52 2.52 1.33
N ASP A 15 15.44 3.10 2.11
CA ASP A 15 15.83 2.61 3.44
C ASP A 15 14.63 2.45 4.37
N ASN A 16 13.68 3.38 4.29
CA ASN A 16 12.53 3.45 5.18
C ASN A 16 11.24 2.86 4.58
N ALA A 17 11.28 2.29 3.38
CA ALA A 17 10.07 1.79 2.73
C ALA A 17 9.44 0.63 3.50
N PHE A 18 10.26 -0.28 4.05
CA PHE A 18 9.77 -1.41 4.84
C PHE A 18 9.08 -0.95 6.13
N VAL A 19 9.73 -0.08 6.89
CA VAL A 19 9.20 0.38 8.19
C VAL A 19 7.97 1.29 8.03
N THR A 20 7.89 2.11 7.00
CA THR A 20 6.69 2.91 6.70
C THR A 20 5.53 2.02 6.20
N SER A 21 5.82 0.97 5.41
CA SER A 21 4.82 -0.05 5.05
C SER A 21 4.31 -0.82 6.27
N TRP A 22 5.19 -1.13 7.23
CA TRP A 22 4.80 -1.74 8.50
C TRP A 22 3.88 -0.84 9.31
N ALA A 23 4.22 0.45 9.39
CA ALA A 23 3.38 1.47 10.02
C ALA A 23 1.94 1.45 9.50
N LEU A 24 1.74 1.32 8.18
CA LEU A 24 0.39 1.23 7.58
C LEU A 24 -0.39 0.03 8.11
N HIS A 25 0.23 -1.14 8.26
CA HIS A 25 -0.43 -2.33 8.80
C HIS A 25 -0.73 -2.23 10.31
N ILE A 26 0.15 -1.60 11.08
CA ILE A 26 -0.09 -1.30 12.49
C ILE A 26 -1.32 -0.39 12.60
N VAL A 27 -1.32 0.74 11.89
CA VAL A 27 -2.44 1.69 11.91
C VAL A 27 -3.73 1.05 11.41
N ASN A 28 -3.68 0.22 10.38
CA ASN A 28 -4.87 -0.48 9.91
C ASN A 28 -5.49 -1.41 10.98
N GLY A 29 -4.66 -1.99 11.86
CA GLY A 29 -5.12 -2.79 12.99
C GLY A 29 -5.70 -1.95 14.13
N LEU A 30 -5.18 -0.75 14.35
CA LEU A 30 -5.64 0.16 15.41
C LEU A 30 -6.88 0.97 15.01
N ASN A 31 -6.89 1.46 13.77
CA ASN A 31 -7.96 2.25 13.16
C ASN A 31 -7.86 2.17 11.63
N SER A 32 -8.62 1.26 11.01
CA SER A 32 -8.62 1.04 9.56
C SER A 32 -9.04 2.25 8.73
N SER A 33 -9.83 3.17 9.30
CA SER A 33 -10.23 4.40 8.60
C SER A 33 -9.07 5.39 8.46
N ALA A 34 -8.00 5.24 9.25
CA ALA A 34 -6.84 6.12 9.22
C ALA A 34 -5.71 5.63 8.30
N THR A 35 -5.81 4.42 7.75
CA THR A 35 -4.75 3.83 6.90
C THR A 35 -4.43 4.69 5.68
N TYR A 36 -5.44 5.06 4.88
CA TYR A 36 -5.23 5.90 3.70
C TYR A 36 -4.85 7.35 4.06
N PRO A 37 -5.49 8.01 5.04
CA PRO A 37 -5.02 9.32 5.52
C PRO A 37 -3.55 9.34 5.95
N LEU A 38 -3.08 8.32 6.67
CA LEU A 38 -1.66 8.18 7.02
C LEU A 38 -0.79 8.00 5.77
N TRP A 39 -1.24 7.17 4.82
CA TRP A 39 -0.49 6.93 3.59
C TRP A 39 -0.33 8.21 2.76
N GLU A 40 -1.40 8.96 2.56
CA GLU A 40 -1.37 10.27 1.91
C GLU A 40 -0.44 11.24 2.65
N SER A 41 -0.46 11.22 3.98
CA SER A 41 0.45 12.02 4.81
C SER A 41 1.92 11.64 4.60
N PHE A 42 2.23 10.34 4.50
CA PHE A 42 3.59 9.88 4.17
C PHE A 42 4.03 10.36 2.79
N PHE A 43 3.18 10.30 1.76
CA PHE A 43 3.54 10.84 0.44
C PHE A 43 3.71 12.36 0.44
N LYS A 44 2.86 13.08 1.18
CA LYS A 44 2.95 14.54 1.32
C LYS A 44 4.24 14.99 2.03
N HIS A 45 4.78 14.15 2.91
CA HIS A 45 5.95 14.44 3.74
C HIS A 45 7.09 13.44 3.51
N GLN A 46 7.14 12.86 2.31
CA GLN A 46 8.02 11.74 1.99
C GLN A 46 9.50 12.10 2.14
N GLU A 47 9.84 13.37 1.91
CA GLU A 47 11.19 13.92 2.03
C GLU A 47 11.80 13.71 3.41
N LYS A 48 10.97 13.64 4.46
CA LYS A 48 11.42 13.42 5.85
C LYS A 48 11.91 12.00 6.09
N PHE A 49 11.60 11.07 5.19
CA PHE A 49 11.87 9.64 5.30
C PHE A 49 12.67 9.12 4.10
N TYR A 50 13.23 10.00 3.28
CA TYR A 50 14.21 9.59 2.26
C TYR A 50 15.53 9.17 2.90
N ASN A 51 16.30 8.38 2.14
CA ASN A 51 17.58 7.81 2.57
C ASN A 51 18.51 8.89 3.14
N GLU A 52 18.68 10.02 2.43
CA GLU A 52 19.53 11.13 2.87
C GLU A 52 19.03 11.76 4.19
N ALA A 53 17.71 11.95 4.35
CA ALA A 53 17.13 12.56 5.53
C ALA A 53 17.28 11.70 6.80
N THR A 54 17.53 10.40 6.64
CA THR A 54 17.68 9.45 7.75
C THR A 54 19.04 8.76 7.77
N ILE A 55 20.00 9.20 6.96
CA ILE A 55 21.27 8.48 6.74
C ILE A 55 22.09 8.27 8.03
N ASN A 56 22.01 9.24 8.96
CA ASN A 56 22.71 9.21 10.23
C ASN A 56 21.83 8.73 11.39
N MET A 57 20.61 8.27 11.11
CA MET A 57 19.69 7.77 12.13
C MET A 57 19.84 6.26 12.27
N SER A 58 19.88 5.80 13.51
CA SER A 58 19.69 4.38 13.82
C SER A 58 18.26 3.95 13.54
N ARG A 59 18.06 2.63 13.36
CA ARG A 59 16.72 2.07 13.14
C ARG A 59 15.72 2.41 14.26
N PRO A 60 16.07 2.35 15.56
CA PRO A 60 15.16 2.80 16.62
C PRO A 60 14.75 4.27 16.49
N GLU A 61 15.69 5.17 16.16
CA GLU A 61 15.37 6.59 15.97
C GLU A 61 14.42 6.82 14.80
N VAL A 62 14.57 6.06 13.70
CA VAL A 62 13.63 6.09 12.58
C VAL A 62 12.24 5.63 13.01
N VAL A 63 12.16 4.55 13.81
CA VAL A 63 10.88 4.05 14.34
C VAL A 63 10.23 5.09 15.26
N ASP A 64 11.00 5.77 16.11
CA ASP A 64 10.48 6.85 16.96
C ASP A 64 9.96 8.02 16.11
N LYS A 65 10.75 8.47 15.13
CA LYS A 65 10.34 9.52 14.19
C LYS A 65 9.05 9.18 13.44
N ILE A 66 8.90 7.93 12.99
CA ILE A 66 7.69 7.43 12.33
C ILE A 66 6.52 7.36 13.33
N SER A 67 6.75 6.91 14.55
CA SER A 67 5.72 6.83 15.59
C SER A 67 5.18 8.22 15.94
N ASP A 68 6.06 9.20 16.13
CA ASP A 68 5.71 10.61 16.33
C ASP A 68 4.92 11.18 15.15
N PHE A 69 5.26 10.77 13.93
CA PHE A 69 4.54 11.17 12.73
C PHE A 69 3.13 10.58 12.68
N ILE A 70 2.98 9.29 12.99
CA ILE A 70 1.69 8.59 13.01
C ILE A 70 0.74 9.24 14.01
N VAL A 71 1.20 9.54 15.22
CA VAL A 71 0.32 10.07 16.28
C VAL A 71 -0.15 11.50 16.03
N LYS A 72 0.50 12.25 15.11
CA LYS A 72 -0.06 13.51 14.61
C LYS A 72 -1.33 13.30 13.79
N CYS A 73 -1.47 12.13 13.15
CA CYS A 73 -2.66 11.76 12.39
C CYS A 73 -3.72 11.05 13.25
N LEU A 74 -3.29 10.20 14.20
CA LEU A 74 -4.20 9.39 15.04
C LEU A 74 -4.59 10.04 16.38
N GLY A 75 -3.78 10.97 16.87
CA GLY A 75 -3.83 11.48 18.24
C GLY A 75 -2.78 10.83 19.14
N HIS A 76 -2.23 11.63 20.06
CA HIS A 76 -1.11 11.24 20.94
C HIS A 76 -1.38 10.02 21.83
N GLY A 77 -2.64 9.74 22.18
CA GLY A 77 -3.02 8.57 22.97
C GLY A 77 -2.66 7.23 22.33
N TYR A 78 -2.48 7.19 21.00
CA TYR A 78 -2.09 5.97 20.29
C TYR A 78 -0.60 5.64 20.36
N TYR A 79 0.25 6.53 20.88
CA TYR A 79 1.70 6.34 20.86
C TYR A 79 2.18 5.00 21.44
N PRO A 80 1.70 4.55 22.63
CA PRO A 80 2.12 3.25 23.17
C PRO A 80 1.70 2.07 22.29
N ALA A 81 0.50 2.12 21.71
CA ALA A 81 -0.01 1.07 20.83
C ALA A 81 0.76 1.00 19.50
N VAL A 82 1.11 2.16 18.94
CA VAL A 82 1.97 2.25 17.74
C VAL A 82 3.34 1.65 18.01
N LYS A 83 4.00 2.05 19.12
CA LYS A 83 5.30 1.51 19.52
C LYS A 83 5.25 0.02 19.80
N SER A 84 4.18 -0.48 20.44
CA SER A 84 3.98 -1.91 20.65
C SER A 84 3.82 -2.65 19.33
N GLY A 85 3.13 -2.07 18.35
CA GLY A 85 3.00 -2.66 17.01
C GLY A 85 4.36 -2.91 16.35
N PHE A 86 5.29 -1.97 16.45
CA PHE A 86 6.66 -2.14 15.93
C PHE A 86 7.51 -3.20 16.66
N ASN A 87 7.03 -3.73 17.78
CA ASN A 87 7.65 -4.85 18.49
C ASN A 87 6.83 -6.15 18.38
N ASP A 88 5.73 -6.14 17.64
CA ASP A 88 4.88 -7.30 17.42
C ASP A 88 5.11 -7.91 16.03
N VAL A 89 5.71 -9.10 16.03
CA VAL A 89 5.99 -9.91 14.83
C VAL A 89 4.74 -10.16 13.98
N SER A 90 3.55 -10.25 14.60
CA SER A 90 2.30 -10.48 13.87
C SER A 90 1.97 -9.34 12.89
N THR A 91 2.38 -8.11 13.23
CA THR A 91 2.17 -6.94 12.37
C THR A 91 3.27 -6.80 11.32
N GLU A 92 4.50 -7.20 11.63
CA GLU A 92 5.61 -7.27 10.66
C GLU A 92 5.31 -8.26 9.53
N ILE A 93 4.78 -9.45 9.88
CA ILE A 93 4.44 -10.50 8.92
C ILE A 93 3.48 -9.99 7.83
N LYS A 94 2.60 -9.02 8.12
CA LYS A 94 1.66 -8.46 7.12
C LYS A 94 2.39 -7.75 5.98
N VAL A 95 3.50 -7.06 6.27
CA VAL A 95 4.36 -6.45 5.23
C VAL A 95 5.01 -7.53 4.39
N LEU A 96 5.56 -8.55 5.05
CA LEU A 96 6.24 -9.66 4.37
C LEU A 96 5.30 -10.42 3.45
N VAL A 97 4.04 -10.66 3.86
CA VAL A 97 3.01 -11.28 3.03
C VAL A 97 2.71 -10.41 1.81
N SER A 98 2.54 -9.09 1.98
CA SER A 98 2.28 -8.17 0.87
C SER A 98 3.45 -8.13 -0.13
N PHE A 99 4.69 -8.07 0.38
CA PHE A 99 5.90 -8.11 -0.44
C PHE A 99 6.02 -9.42 -1.22
N LYS A 100 5.90 -10.57 -0.54
CA LYS A 100 5.96 -11.91 -1.18
C LYS A 100 4.84 -12.10 -2.21
N TYR A 101 3.66 -11.56 -1.95
CA TYR A 101 2.56 -11.55 -2.91
C TYR A 101 2.94 -10.71 -4.15
N GLY A 102 3.52 -9.52 -3.98
CA GLY A 102 4.04 -8.76 -5.12
C GLY A 102 5.08 -9.55 -5.94
N CYS A 103 6.04 -10.19 -5.26
CA CYS A 103 7.07 -10.99 -5.93
C CYS A 103 6.50 -12.16 -6.74
N SER A 104 5.51 -12.89 -6.19
CA SER A 104 4.88 -14.01 -6.91
C SER A 104 4.09 -13.57 -8.15
N ARG A 105 3.84 -12.27 -8.27
CA ARG A 105 3.14 -11.63 -9.39
C ARG A 105 4.11 -10.93 -10.35
N GLY A 106 5.42 -11.11 -10.16
CA GLY A 106 6.46 -10.51 -11.01
C GLY A 106 6.63 -9.01 -10.81
N VAL A 107 6.20 -8.46 -9.66
CA VAL A 107 6.43 -7.04 -9.34
C VAL A 107 7.90 -6.82 -9.01
N PHE A 108 8.53 -5.90 -9.74
CA PHE A 108 9.92 -5.46 -9.52
C PHE A 108 10.05 -3.92 -9.40
N GLY A 109 8.93 -3.20 -9.50
CA GLY A 109 8.86 -1.75 -9.44
C GLY A 109 7.46 -1.28 -9.02
N THR A 110 7.38 -0.07 -8.49
CA THR A 110 6.11 0.54 -8.07
C THR A 110 5.91 1.90 -8.76
N PRO A 111 4.65 2.30 -9.03
CA PRO A 111 3.43 1.50 -8.89
C PRO A 111 3.37 0.35 -9.91
N SER A 112 2.67 -0.73 -9.56
CA SER A 112 2.34 -1.85 -10.47
C SER A 112 0.85 -2.15 -10.32
N PHE A 113 0.14 -2.26 -11.44
CA PHE A 113 -1.31 -2.38 -11.44
C PHE A 113 -1.79 -3.70 -12.04
N PHE A 114 -2.85 -4.26 -11.45
CA PHE A 114 -3.48 -5.50 -11.92
C PHE A 114 -4.99 -5.34 -11.96
N VAL A 115 -5.62 -5.90 -12.99
CA VAL A 115 -7.09 -5.99 -13.12
C VAL A 115 -7.47 -7.44 -13.36
N ASN A 116 -8.33 -7.99 -12.50
CA ASN A 116 -8.73 -9.41 -12.53
C ASN A 116 -7.56 -10.40 -12.60
N GLY A 117 -6.43 -10.06 -11.98
CA GLY A 117 -5.23 -10.90 -12.00
C GLY A 117 -4.36 -10.77 -13.25
N PHE A 118 -4.59 -9.78 -14.11
CA PHE A 118 -3.71 -9.48 -15.25
C PHE A 118 -2.98 -8.17 -15.03
N ALA A 119 -1.66 -8.16 -15.23
CA ALA A 119 -0.85 -6.96 -15.12
C ALA A 119 -1.21 -5.96 -16.22
N LEU A 120 -1.32 -4.69 -15.88
CA LEU A 120 -1.49 -3.63 -16.87
C LEU A 120 -0.12 -3.23 -17.45
N PRO A 121 -0.03 -2.97 -18.77
CA PRO A 121 1.24 -2.69 -19.46
C PRO A 121 1.81 -1.29 -19.18
N THR A 122 1.28 -0.56 -18.20
CA THR A 122 1.56 0.87 -18.01
C THR A 122 2.98 1.18 -17.52
N ALA A 123 3.85 0.18 -17.34
CA ALA A 123 5.25 0.34 -16.94
C ALA A 123 5.47 1.28 -15.74
N GLY A 124 4.51 1.35 -14.82
CA GLY A 124 4.56 2.24 -13.64
C GLY A 124 4.13 3.69 -13.89
N ALA A 125 3.66 4.05 -15.09
CA ALA A 125 3.07 5.35 -15.35
C ALA A 125 1.75 5.52 -14.56
N PRO A 126 1.51 6.70 -13.95
CA PRO A 126 0.24 7.02 -13.33
C PRO A 126 -0.90 6.90 -14.34
N VAL A 127 -1.98 6.24 -13.95
CA VAL A 127 -3.24 6.19 -14.71
C VAL A 127 -4.18 7.19 -14.06
N ASP A 128 -4.66 8.16 -14.83
CA ASP A 128 -5.60 9.16 -14.35
C ASP A 128 -7.01 8.57 -14.17
N TYR A 129 -7.92 9.36 -13.60
CA TYR A 129 -9.30 8.92 -13.35
C TYR A 129 -9.98 8.41 -14.63
N ASN A 130 -9.85 9.14 -15.74
CA ASN A 130 -10.47 8.78 -17.00
C ASN A 130 -9.87 7.50 -17.60
N GLY A 131 -8.55 7.30 -17.46
CA GLY A 131 -7.87 6.06 -17.83
C GLY A 131 -8.39 4.87 -17.04
N TRP A 132 -8.57 5.02 -15.72
CA TRP A 132 -9.16 3.96 -14.90
C TRP A 132 -10.60 3.63 -15.31
N ARG A 133 -11.43 4.64 -15.56
CA ARG A 133 -12.81 4.44 -16.07
C ARG A 133 -12.81 3.65 -17.37
N LYS A 134 -11.93 3.97 -18.33
CA LYS A 134 -11.81 3.23 -19.60
C LYS A 134 -11.44 1.76 -19.41
N ILE A 135 -10.63 1.43 -18.40
CA ILE A 135 -10.21 0.05 -18.12
C ILE A 135 -11.30 -0.71 -17.36
N ILE A 136 -11.93 -0.08 -16.38
CA ILE A 136 -12.83 -0.75 -15.42
C ILE A 136 -14.28 -0.80 -15.93
N ASP A 137 -14.81 0.29 -16.50
CA ASP A 137 -16.23 0.39 -16.87
C ASP A 137 -16.69 -0.76 -17.79
N PRO A 138 -15.93 -1.15 -18.85
CA PRO A 138 -16.33 -2.27 -19.72
C PRO A 138 -16.42 -3.63 -18.99
N LEU A 139 -15.65 -3.81 -17.92
CA LEU A 139 -15.61 -5.06 -17.16
C LEU A 139 -16.78 -5.18 -16.17
N ILE A 140 -17.42 -4.06 -15.83
CA ILE A 140 -18.55 -4.02 -14.91
C ILE A 140 -19.88 -4.02 -15.70
N SER A 141 -19.93 -3.38 -16.86
CA SER A 141 -21.13 -3.26 -17.70
C SER A 141 -21.44 -4.51 -18.54
N SER A 142 -20.47 -5.39 -18.77
CA SER A 142 -20.62 -6.58 -19.64
C SER A 142 -21.46 -7.74 -19.07
N LYS A 143 -22.02 -7.62 -17.86
CA LYS A 143 -22.87 -8.67 -17.27
C LYS A 143 -24.30 -8.73 -17.82
N GLU A 144 -24.80 -7.70 -18.49
CA GLU A 144 -26.16 -7.72 -19.07
C GLU A 144 -26.22 -8.29 -20.50
N ALA A 145 -25.09 -8.51 -21.18
CA ALA A 145 -25.08 -8.93 -22.58
C ALA A 145 -24.83 -10.44 -22.83
N ARG A 146 -24.64 -11.27 -21.78
CA ARG A 146 -24.17 -12.66 -21.92
C ARG A 146 -25.23 -13.77 -21.86
N TRP A 147 -26.52 -13.47 -21.98
CA TRP A 147 -27.58 -14.51 -22.01
C TRP A 147 -28.42 -14.58 -23.30
N ASN A 148 -27.97 -14.00 -24.41
CA ASN A 148 -28.63 -14.12 -25.72
C ASN A 148 -27.74 -14.70 -26.81
N SER A 149 -26.95 -15.73 -26.49
CA SER A 149 -26.31 -16.54 -27.54
C SER A 149 -26.29 -17.99 -27.13
N VAL A 150 -27.36 -18.69 -27.53
CA VAL A 150 -27.29 -20.12 -27.82
C VAL A 150 -26.14 -20.30 -28.81
N PHE A 151 -25.14 -21.10 -28.45
CA PHE A 151 -24.35 -21.81 -29.45
C PHE A 151 -24.22 -23.25 -29.00
N VAL A 152 -24.98 -24.07 -29.71
CA VAL A 152 -24.84 -25.52 -29.84
C VAL A 152 -23.55 -25.77 -30.63
N MET A 153 -22.56 -26.41 -30.00
CA MET A 153 -22.00 -27.71 -30.37
C MET A 153 -21.01 -28.17 -29.29
#